data_AF-A0A419GTE6-F1
#
_entry.id   AF-A0A419GTE6-F1
#
_cell.length_a   1.000
_cell.length_b   1.000
_cell.length_c   1.000
_cell.angle_alpha   90.00
_cell.angle_beta   90.00
_cell.angle_gamma   90.00
#
_symmetry.space_group_name_H-M   'P 1'
#
loop_
_entity.id
_entity.type
_entity.pdbx_description
1 polymer ?
#
loop_
_entity_poly.entity_id
_entity_poly.type
_entity_poly.pdbx_seq_one_letter_code
_entity_poly.pdbx_strand_id
1 'polypeptide(L)'
;MKIKPGKPLSAGAVFGLVFMVLFGIGFGVLVMNVLIENDAPLVMKIIFPLFIVAWIGGVIFMLVYHVRNLKNAKGVSLIDIETGSDMQKDPMQRLRDLETLKNDRLITDDEFKKKRTEIMGEKW
;
A
#
# COMPACT_ATOMS: atom_id res chain seq x y z
N MET A 1 6.86 -3.43 -8.61
CA MET A 1 7.50 -3.16 -7.32
C MET A 1 6.40 -2.70 -6.38
N LYS A 2 6.09 -3.49 -5.36
CA LYS A 2 5.05 -3.17 -4.38
C LYS A 2 5.48 -1.96 -3.56
N ILE A 3 4.91 -0.78 -3.82
CA ILE A 3 5.17 0.41 -3.02
C ILE A 3 4.40 0.25 -1.71
N LYS A 4 5.15 0.03 -0.62
CA LYS A 4 4.62 -0.14 0.73
C LYS A 4 4.76 1.17 1.48
N PRO A 5 3.80 1.55 2.33
CA PRO A 5 4.05 2.62 3.28
C PRO A 5 5.19 2.13 4.21
N GLY A 6 6.23 2.96 4.36
CA GLY A 6 7.37 2.61 5.21
C GLY A 6 6.91 2.25 6.63
N LYS A 7 7.51 1.23 7.24
CA LYS A 7 7.22 0.85 8.63
C LYS A 7 7.21 2.04 9.62
N PRO A 8 8.12 3.04 9.51
CA PRO A 8 8.07 4.24 10.36
C PRO A 8 6.80 5.07 10.17
N LEU A 9 6.32 5.23 8.92
CA LEU A 9 5.09 5.95 8.61
C LEU A 9 3.87 5.24 9.20
N SER A 10 3.84 3.91 9.12
CA SER A 10 2.75 3.10 9.71
C SER A 10 2.79 3.12 11.24
N ALA A 11 3.97 3.18 11.87
CA ALA A 11 4.10 3.31 13.32
C ALA A 11 3.61 4.67 13.82
N GLY A 12 3.98 5.75 13.14
CA GLY A 12 3.46 7.09 13.41
C GLY A 12 1.95 7.18 13.24
N ALA A 13 1.41 6.55 12.20
CA ALA A 13 -0.03 6.45 11.98
C ALA A 13 -0.75 5.70 13.12
N VAL A 14 -0.21 4.57 13.60
CA VAL A 14 -0.80 3.86 14.76
C VAL A 14 -0.85 4.73 16.00
N PHE A 15 0.23 5.44 16.33
CA PHE A 15 0.25 6.34 17.48
C PHE A 15 -0.82 7.44 17.35
N GLY A 16 -0.87 8.12 16.20
CA GLY A 16 -1.89 9.15 15.93
C GLY A 16 -3.32 8.62 15.96
N LEU A 17 -3.55 7.41 15.46
CA LEU A 17 -4.87 6.77 15.46
C LEU A 17 -5.31 6.35 16.87
N VAL A 18 -4.40 5.87 17.72
CA VAL A 18 -4.71 5.61 19.14
C VAL A 18 -5.12 6.89 19.84
N PHE A 19 -4.37 7.98 19.64
CA PHE A 19 -4.74 9.30 20.15
C PHE A 19 -6.12 9.75 19.64
N MET A 20 -6.39 9.59 18.34
CA MET A 20 -7.68 9.93 17.73
C MET A 20 -8.86 9.15 18.35
N VAL A 21 -8.69 7.87 18.67
CA VAL A 21 -9.73 7.09 19.36
C VAL A 21 -10.02 7.68 20.75
N LEU A 22 -8.97 7.91 21.55
CA LEU A 22 -9.11 8.47 22.89
C LEU A 22 -9.75 9.87 22.85
N PHE A 23 -9.29 10.71 21.93
CA PHE A 23 -9.85 12.03 21.69
C PHE A 23 -11.32 11.94 21.27
N GLY A 24 -11.68 11.08 20.31
CA GLY A 24 -13.06 10.95 19.85
C GLY A 24 -14.02 10.48 20.93
N ILE A 25 -13.57 9.57 21.81
CA ILE A 25 -14.36 9.15 22.98
C ILE A 25 -14.56 10.32 23.94
N GLY A 26 -13.48 10.99 24.33
CA GLY A 26 -13.56 12.13 25.26
C GLY A 26 -14.38 13.29 24.70
N PHE A 27 -14.16 13.64 23.44
CA PHE A 27 -14.91 14.67 22.72
C PHE A 27 -16.38 14.29 22.57
N GLY A 28 -16.68 13.03 22.20
CA GLY A 28 -18.04 12.53 22.09
C GLY A 28 -18.79 12.62 23.41
N VAL A 29 -18.17 12.22 24.52
CA VAL A 29 -18.75 12.34 25.88
C VAL A 29 -18.98 13.81 26.24
N LEU A 30 -17.98 14.67 26.04
CA LEU A 30 -18.07 16.09 26.36
C LEU A 30 -19.22 16.77 25.60
N VAL A 31 -19.28 16.59 24.29
CA VAL A 31 -20.31 17.22 23.47
C VAL A 31 -21.68 16.62 23.75
N MET A 32 -21.78 15.31 23.99
CA MET A 32 -23.06 14.71 24.35
C MET A 32 -23.58 15.28 25.68
N ASN A 33 -22.71 15.52 26.66
CA ASN A 33 -23.09 16.17 27.90
C ASN A 33 -23.63 17.58 27.65
N VAL A 34 -22.92 18.38 26.84
CA VAL A 34 -23.36 19.73 26.43
C VAL A 34 -24.72 19.70 25.73
N LEU A 35 -24.94 18.75 24.81
CA LEU A 35 -26.21 18.62 24.08
C LEU A 35 -27.39 18.27 25.00
N ILE A 36 -27.15 17.46 26.03
CA ILE A 36 -28.18 17.10 27.01
C ILE A 36 -28.49 18.29 27.92
N GLU A 37 -27.47 18.95 28.47
CA GLU A 37 -27.62 20.04 29.44
C GLU A 37 -28.22 21.33 28.84
N ASN A 38 -28.02 21.59 27.55
CA ASN A 38 -28.41 22.84 26.90
C ASN A 38 -29.68 22.72 26.03
N ASP A 39 -30.52 21.70 26.26
CA ASP A 39 -31.76 21.48 25.52
C ASP A 39 -31.61 21.54 23.99
N ALA A 40 -30.53 20.94 23.47
CA ALA A 40 -30.28 20.90 22.05
C ALA A 40 -31.43 20.23 21.27
N PRO A 41 -31.66 20.61 20.00
CA PRO A 41 -32.68 19.99 19.17
C PRO A 41 -32.59 18.46 19.15
N LEU A 42 -33.74 17.77 19.21
CA LEU A 42 -33.81 16.31 19.24
C LEU A 42 -33.01 15.67 18.08
N VAL A 43 -33.10 16.28 16.90
CA VAL A 43 -32.35 15.86 15.71
C VAL A 43 -30.85 15.83 15.99
N MET A 44 -30.31 16.82 16.69
CA MET A 44 -28.88 16.88 16.99
C MET A 44 -28.47 15.85 18.05
N LYS A 45 -29.32 15.63 19.05
CA LYS A 45 -29.15 14.58 20.08
C LYS A 45 -29.12 13.16 19.49
N ILE A 46 -29.70 12.96 18.29
CA ILE A 46 -29.70 11.67 17.58
C ILE A 46 -28.55 11.58 16.57
N ILE A 47 -28.36 12.60 15.74
CA ILE A 47 -27.35 12.58 14.67
C ILE A 47 -25.94 12.58 15.23
N PHE A 48 -25.67 13.34 16.29
CA PHE A 48 -24.32 13.47 16.83
C PHE A 48 -23.76 12.13 17.37
N PRO A 49 -24.49 11.34 18.18
CA PRO A 49 -24.03 10.01 18.57
C PRO A 49 -23.77 9.08 17.38
N LEU A 50 -24.65 9.08 16.37
CA LEU A 50 -24.46 8.25 15.17
C LEU A 50 -23.18 8.65 14.41
N PHE A 51 -22.93 9.96 14.28
CA PHE A 51 -21.71 10.47 13.69
C PHE A 51 -20.47 10.03 14.49
N ILE A 52 -20.46 10.20 15.81
CA ILE A 52 -19.33 9.80 16.65
C ILE A 52 -19.06 8.30 16.55
N VAL A 53 -20.11 7.47 16.57
CA VAL A 53 -19.96 6.01 16.40
C VAL A 53 -19.38 5.66 15.04
N ALA A 54 -19.89 6.25 13.96
CA ALA A 54 -19.37 6.01 12.61
C ALA A 54 -17.92 6.47 12.46
N TRP A 55 -17.60 7.65 13.02
CA TRP A 55 -16.27 8.23 12.98
C TRP A 55 -15.26 7.36 13.75
N ILE A 56 -15.57 6.98 15.00
CA ILE A 56 -14.75 6.06 15.81
C ILE A 56 -14.58 4.72 15.09
N GLY A 57 -15.64 4.19 14.49
CA GLY A 57 -15.59 2.98 13.68
C GLY A 57 -14.59 3.09 12.53
N GLY A 58 -14.56 4.22 11.82
CA GLY A 58 -13.60 4.52 10.76
C GLY A 58 -12.16 4.60 11.28
N VAL A 59 -11.93 5.25 12.43
CA VAL A 59 -10.60 5.32 13.06
C VAL A 59 -10.12 3.93 13.49
N ILE A 60 -10.99 3.12 14.10
CA ILE A 60 -10.66 1.74 14.50
C ILE A 60 -10.32 0.89 13.26
N PHE A 61 -11.08 1.03 12.18
CA PHE A 61 -10.79 0.34 10.93
C PHE A 61 -9.40 0.67 10.40
N MET A 62 -9.04 1.96 10.35
CA MET A 62 -7.70 2.42 9.96
C MET A 62 -6.61 1.91 10.91
N LEU A 63 -6.88 1.89 12.22
CA LEU A 63 -5.96 1.39 13.22
C LEU A 63 -5.66 -0.10 13.00
N VAL A 64 -6.69 -0.91 12.78
CA VAL A 64 -6.55 -2.34 12.46
C VAL A 64 -5.74 -2.53 11.17
N TYR A 65 -6.00 -1.72 10.14
CA TYR A 65 -5.23 -1.76 8.89
C TYR A 65 -3.73 -1.51 9.14
N HIS A 66 -3.38 -0.41 9.83
CA HIS A 66 -1.99 -0.06 10.08
C HIS A 66 -1.29 -1.02 11.05
N VAL A 67 -1.99 -1.55 12.05
CA VAL A 67 -1.46 -2.59 12.96
C VAL A 67 -1.17 -3.88 12.19
N ARG A 68 -2.08 -4.33 11.30
CA ARG A 68 -1.84 -5.50 10.43
C ARG A 68 -0.68 -5.26 9.47
N ASN A 69 -0.56 -4.06 8.93
CA ASN A 69 0.56 -3.69 8.06
C ASN A 69 1.92 -3.72 8.78
N LEU A 70 1.97 -3.36 10.06
CA LEU A 70 3.18 -3.45 10.88
C LEU A 70 3.55 -4.89 11.25
N LYS A 71 2.55 -5.73 11.57
CA LYS A 71 2.76 -7.14 12.00
C LYS A 71 3.16 -8.08 10.85
N ASN A 72 2.66 -7.84 9.64
CA ASN A 72 2.93 -8.72 8.51
C ASN A 72 4.28 -8.41 7.87
N ALA A 73 5.21 -9.38 7.83
CA ALA A 73 6.51 -9.26 7.15
C ALA A 73 6.38 -8.86 5.66
N LYS A 74 5.24 -9.21 5.02
CA LYS A 74 4.94 -8.86 3.63
C LYS A 74 4.18 -7.52 3.45
N GLY A 75 3.62 -6.92 4.50
CA GLY A 75 2.84 -5.66 4.44
C GLY A 75 1.58 -5.76 3.58
N VAL A 76 0.63 -4.84 3.75
CA VAL A 76 -0.52 -4.71 2.83
C VAL A 76 -0.11 -3.73 1.75
N SER A 77 -0.07 -4.17 0.48
CA SER A 77 0.39 -3.31 -0.63
C SER A 77 -0.65 -2.23 -0.91
N LEU A 78 -0.23 -0.96 -0.94
CA LEU A 78 -1.10 0.18 -1.28
C LEU A 78 -1.46 0.19 -2.76
N ILE A 79 -0.51 -0.21 -3.60
CA ILE A 79 -0.63 -0.30 -5.06
C ILE A 79 0.17 -1.54 -5.47
N ASP A 80 -0.44 -2.44 -6.24
CA ASP A 80 0.31 -3.47 -6.95
C ASP A 80 0.79 -2.85 -8.27
N ILE A 81 2.00 -2.29 -8.26
CA ILE A 81 2.64 -1.93 -9.52
C ILE A 81 3.24 -3.22 -10.05
N GLU A 82 2.58 -3.81 -11.05
CA GLU A 82 3.22 -4.73 -11.98
C GLU A 82 4.38 -3.97 -12.64
N THR A 83 5.56 -4.00 -12.03
CA THR A 83 6.78 -3.72 -12.78
C THR A 83 6.96 -4.92 -13.68
N GLY A 84 6.82 -4.73 -14.98
CA GLY A 84 7.11 -5.73 -16.02
C GLY A 84 8.59 -6.12 -16.05
N SER A 85 9.10 -6.69 -14.95
CA SER A 85 10.41 -7.34 -14.88
C SER A 85 10.31 -8.87 -14.85
N ASP A 86 9.10 -9.40 -14.62
CA ASP A 86 8.79 -10.84 -14.72
C ASP A 86 7.81 -11.14 -15.87
N MET A 87 7.64 -10.22 -16.82
CA MET A 87 7.33 -10.68 -18.17
C MET A 87 8.61 -11.32 -18.66
N GLN A 88 8.61 -12.65 -18.69
CA GLN A 88 9.50 -13.47 -19.50
C GLN A 88 9.67 -12.74 -20.84
N LYS A 89 10.78 -11.98 -20.99
CA LYS A 89 11.01 -11.17 -22.20
C LYS A 89 10.86 -12.13 -23.37
N ASP A 90 9.97 -11.80 -24.30
CA ASP A 90 9.77 -12.54 -25.54
C ASP A 90 11.17 -12.89 -26.10
N PRO A 91 11.45 -14.16 -26.46
CA PRO A 91 12.72 -14.55 -27.04
C PRO A 91 13.18 -13.59 -28.16
N MET A 92 12.24 -12.97 -28.90
CA MET A 92 12.55 -11.94 -29.91
C MET A 92 13.18 -10.66 -29.33
N GLN A 93 12.70 -10.20 -28.16
CA GLN A 93 13.24 -9.02 -27.50
C GLN A 93 14.63 -9.29 -26.93
N ARG A 94 14.86 -10.50 -26.41
CA ARG A 94 16.18 -10.93 -25.92
C ARG A 94 17.21 -11.02 -27.05
N LEU A 95 16.81 -11.44 -28.25
CA LEU A 95 17.68 -11.47 -29.43
C LEU A 95 18.09 -10.07 -29.89
N ARG A 96 17.16 -9.11 -29.86
CA ARG A 96 17.44 -7.72 -30.22
C ARG A 96 18.41 -7.06 -29.25
N ASP A 97 18.19 -7.23 -27.95
CA ASP A 97 19.09 -6.73 -26.90
C ASP A 97 20.50 -7.34 -27.05
N LEU A 98 20.60 -8.63 -27.40
CA LEU A 98 21.87 -9.32 -27.63
C LEU A 98 22.65 -8.74 -28.83
N GLU A 99 21.94 -8.33 -29.89
CA GLU A 99 22.54 -7.71 -31.07
C GLU A 99 23.06 -6.30 -30.78
N THR A 100 22.35 -5.53 -29.95
CA THR A 100 22.84 -4.23 -29.45
C THR A 100 24.13 -4.39 -28.65
N LEU A 101 24.19 -5.34 -27.71
CA LEU A 101 25.39 -5.59 -26.90
C LEU A 101 26.61 -5.98 -27.75
N LYS A 102 26.39 -6.74 -28.82
CA LYS A 102 27.45 -7.07 -29.79
C LYS A 102 27.93 -5.83 -30.55
N ASN A 103 26.99 -5.02 -31.05
CA ASN A 103 27.30 -3.81 -31.81
C ASN A 103 28.07 -2.79 -30.96
N ASP A 104 27.75 -2.73 -29.67
CA ASP A 104 28.45 -1.89 -28.68
C ASP A 104 29.79 -2.50 -28.23
N ARG A 105 30.19 -3.66 -28.77
CA ARG A 105 31.41 -4.41 -28.44
C ARG A 105 31.52 -4.76 -26.95
N LEU A 106 30.39 -4.89 -26.27
CA LEU A 106 30.32 -5.25 -24.84
C LEU A 106 30.42 -6.77 -24.62
N ILE A 107 30.22 -7.56 -25.67
CA ILE A 107 30.33 -9.02 -25.66
C ILE A 107 31.15 -9.49 -26.85
N THR A 108 31.81 -10.62 -26.70
CA THR A 108 32.60 -11.25 -27.76
C THR A 108 31.72 -12.00 -28.76
N ASP A 109 32.23 -12.24 -29.98
CA ASP A 109 31.51 -13.00 -31.00
C ASP A 109 31.15 -14.42 -30.57
N ASP A 110 32.00 -15.02 -29.73
CA ASP A 110 31.78 -16.38 -29.21
C ASP A 110 30.69 -16.40 -28.14
N GLU A 111 30.65 -15.39 -27.25
CA GLU A 111 29.59 -15.22 -26.26
C GLU A 111 28.24 -14.93 -26.93
N PHE A 112 28.24 -14.10 -27.97
CA PHE A 112 27.05 -13.80 -28.77
C PHE A 112 26.47 -15.07 -29.40
N LYS A 113 27.31 -15.88 -30.07
CA LYS A 113 26.86 -17.12 -30.72
C LYS A 113 26.27 -18.10 -29.71
N LYS A 114 26.96 -18.30 -28.59
CA LYS A 114 26.51 -19.20 -27.52
C LYS A 114 25.14 -18.79 -26.97
N LYS A 115 24.96 -17.50 -26.65
CA LYS A 115 23.69 -16.99 -26.10
C LYS A 115 22.56 -16.94 -27.11
N ARG A 116 22.85 -16.68 -28.39
CA ARG A 116 21.84 -16.74 -29.47
C ARG A 116 21.27 -18.13 -29.64
N THR A 117 22.10 -19.17 -29.61
CA THR A 117 21.65 -20.57 -29.71
C THR A 117 20.81 -20.99 -28.50
N GLU A 118 21.17 -20.51 -27.30
CA GLU A 118 20.40 -20.73 -26.07
C GLU A 118 19.00 -20.13 -26.17
N ILE A 119 18.88 -18.86 -26.60
CA ILE A 119 17.59 -18.16 -26.72
C ILE A 119 16.71 -18.77 -27.83
N MET A 120 17.31 -19.22 -28.95
CA MET A 120 16.58 -19.87 -30.05
C MET A 120 16.11 -21.29 -29.69
N GLY A 121 16.72 -21.93 -28.68
CA GLY A 121 16.36 -23.26 -28.20
C GLY A 121 15.28 -23.28 -27.12
N GLU A 122 14.97 -22.12 -26.52
CA GLU A 122 13.82 -21.97 -25.62
C GLU A 122 12.51 -22.04 -26.44
N LYS A 123 11.50 -22.81 -25.96
CA LYS A 123 10.18 -22.85 -26.60
C LYS A 123 9.51 -21.47 -26.47
N TRP A 124 9.00 -20.99 -27.59
CA TRP A 124 8.30 -19.72 -27.76
C TRP A 124 6.88 -19.77 -27.18
#